data_AF-A0A9E4BIN8-F1
#
_entry.id   AF-A0A9E4BIN8-F1
#
_cell.length_a   1.000
_cell.length_b   1.000
_cell.length_c   1.000
_cell.angle_alpha   90.00
_cell.angle_beta   90.00
_cell.angle_gamma   90.00
#
_symmetry.space_group_name_H-M   'P 1'
#
loop_
_entity.id
_entity.type
_entity.pdbx_description
1 polymer ?
#
loop_
_entity_poly.entity_id
_entity_poly.type
_entity_poly.pdbx_seq_one_letter_code
_entity_poly.pdbx_strand_id
1 'polypeptide(L)'
;DIQRKVDDWRYQHRLEEVEDTEAYLAKRGITLQDVAEDAEVRRLEYLLSEKIAEGQVEPYFAQHTLEFDEAEICWIFHTDQGVIDEVDLQIREDGADFYAMARRFSQDVRTRSGSGFLGRIRRKQLPKGIAARVFAASPGEIFGPEKVSGGFGLYLLQERYPATLNEQITKEIRKHLFNQWLGREMQRADIQYPIWQMEIKK
;
A
#
# COMPACT_ATOMS: atom_id res chain seq x y z
N ASP A 1 -6.65 21.99 19.85
CA ASP A 1 -7.27 21.71 21.15
C ASP A 1 -7.13 20.22 21.43
N ILE A 2 -6.65 19.86 22.63
CA ILE A 2 -6.41 18.47 23.02
C ILE A 2 -7.74 17.76 23.29
N GLN A 3 -8.73 18.48 23.84
CA GLN A 3 -10.06 17.95 24.09
C GLN A 3 -10.69 17.41 22.80
N ARG A 4 -10.68 18.21 21.73
CA ARG A 4 -11.18 17.78 20.41
C ARG A 4 -10.51 16.52 19.89
N LYS A 5 -9.21 16.32 20.15
CA LYS A 5 -8.49 15.12 19.71
C LYS A 5 -8.88 13.88 20.52
N VAL A 6 -9.13 14.05 21.82
CA VAL A 6 -9.66 12.98 22.67
C VAL A 6 -11.07 12.61 22.23
N ASP A 7 -11.90 13.59 21.87
CA ASP A 7 -13.24 13.35 21.35
C ASP A 7 -13.22 12.64 19.98
N ASP A 8 -12.34 13.07 19.06
CA ASP A 8 -12.12 12.40 17.77
C ASP A 8 -11.64 10.94 17.97
N TRP A 9 -10.76 10.71 18.96
CA TRP A 9 -10.27 9.37 19.30
C TRP A 9 -11.38 8.49 19.87
N ARG A 10 -12.24 9.02 20.75
CA ARG A 10 -13.43 8.32 21.27
C ARG A 10 -14.36 7.93 20.14
N TYR A 11 -14.62 8.85 19.21
CA TYR A 11 -15.45 8.59 18.04
C TYR A 11 -14.89 7.47 17.15
N GLN A 12 -13.58 7.50 16.87
CA GLN A 12 -12.91 6.44 16.09
C GLN A 12 -13.01 5.05 16.73
N HIS A 13 -13.09 4.99 18.06
CA HIS A 13 -13.21 3.76 18.82
C HIS A 13 -14.65 3.42 19.21
N ARG A 14 -15.64 4.21 18.76
CA ARG A 14 -17.07 4.10 19.10
C ARG A 14 -17.34 4.16 20.60
N LEU A 15 -16.59 5.00 21.32
CA LEU A 15 -16.70 5.22 22.77
C LEU A 15 -17.57 6.46 23.04
N GLU A 16 -18.85 6.33 22.71
CA GLU A 16 -19.83 7.42 22.79
C GLU A 16 -20.16 7.75 24.25
N GLU A 17 -20.33 6.71 25.09
CA GLU A 17 -20.58 6.85 26.52
C GLU A 17 -19.28 6.95 27.35
N VAL A 18 -19.39 7.54 28.54
CA VAL A 18 -18.25 7.70 29.46
C VAL A 18 -17.84 6.33 30.02
N GLU A 19 -18.81 5.49 30.35
CA GLU A 19 -18.61 4.14 30.89
C GLU A 19 -17.85 3.23 29.89
N ASP A 20 -18.17 3.33 28.60
CA ASP A 20 -17.46 2.59 27.54
C ASP A 20 -16.00 3.04 27.44
N THR A 21 -15.76 4.35 27.60
CA THR A 21 -14.42 4.93 27.60
C THR A 21 -13.62 4.42 28.79
N GLU A 22 -14.19 4.45 30.00
CA GLU A 22 -13.55 3.93 31.22
C GLU A 22 -13.24 2.44 31.13
N ALA A 23 -14.19 1.62 30.64
CA ALA A 23 -13.99 0.18 30.46
C ALA A 23 -12.89 -0.12 29.43
N TYR A 24 -12.83 0.63 28.33
CA TYR A 24 -11.79 0.50 27.31
C TYR A 24 -10.40 0.82 27.86
N LEU A 25 -10.28 1.93 28.60
CA LEU A 25 -9.05 2.37 29.23
C LEU A 25 -8.57 1.37 30.28
N ALA A 26 -9.46 0.92 31.17
CA ALA A 26 -9.18 -0.07 32.20
C ALA A 26 -8.69 -1.40 31.61
N LYS A 27 -9.34 -1.88 30.54
CA LYS A 27 -8.95 -3.12 29.85
C LYS A 27 -7.53 -3.06 29.26
N ARG A 28 -7.06 -1.87 28.89
CA ARG A 28 -5.75 -1.65 28.27
C ARG A 28 -4.68 -1.14 29.24
N GLY A 29 -5.06 -0.88 30.49
CA GLY A 29 -4.15 -0.35 31.51
C GLY A 29 -3.61 1.04 31.17
N ILE A 30 -4.41 1.85 30.46
CA ILE A 30 -4.06 3.23 30.09
C ILE A 30 -5.07 4.19 30.70
N THR A 31 -4.68 5.44 30.88
CA THR A 31 -5.49 6.53 31.44
C THR A 31 -5.90 7.52 30.35
N LEU A 32 -6.86 8.40 30.65
CA LEU A 32 -7.18 9.53 29.77
C LEU A 32 -5.97 10.46 29.56
N GLN A 33 -5.09 10.57 30.56
CA GLN A 33 -3.87 11.34 30.44
C GLN A 33 -2.92 10.72 29.40
N ASP A 34 -2.75 9.39 29.40
CA ASP A 34 -1.93 8.70 28.40
C ASP A 34 -2.46 8.93 26.97
N VAL A 35 -3.79 8.97 26.80
CA VAL A 35 -4.43 9.29 25.51
C VAL A 35 -4.15 10.74 25.10
N ALA A 36 -4.21 11.68 26.04
CA ALA A 36 -3.91 13.09 25.78
C ALA A 36 -2.42 13.31 25.43
N GLU A 37 -1.52 12.61 26.12
CA GLU A 37 -0.08 12.65 25.85
C GLU A 37 0.25 12.07 24.47
N ASP A 38 -0.32 10.92 24.10
CA ASP A 38 -0.21 10.36 22.74
C ASP A 38 -0.75 11.33 21.67
N ALA A 39 -1.88 11.98 21.95
CA ALA A 39 -2.46 12.97 21.03
C ALA A 39 -1.56 14.19 20.82
N GLU A 40 -0.80 14.62 21.84
CA GLU A 40 0.17 15.70 21.71
C GLU A 40 1.44 15.24 20.99
N VAL A 41 1.96 14.04 21.29
CA VAL A 41 3.10 13.45 20.56
C VAL A 41 2.78 13.36 19.07
N ARG A 42 1.61 12.84 18.69
CA ARG A 42 1.15 12.82 17.28
C ARG A 42 1.00 14.21 16.68
N ARG A 43 0.65 15.22 17.49
CA ARG A 43 0.60 16.62 17.03
C ARG A 43 1.98 17.12 16.67
N LEU A 44 2.93 16.92 17.58
CA LEU A 44 4.31 17.35 17.42
C LEU A 44 4.95 16.62 16.24
N GLU A 45 4.70 15.31 16.10
CA GLU A 45 5.13 14.52 14.94
C GLU A 45 4.57 15.10 13.64
N TYR A 46 3.28 15.42 13.58
CA TYR A 46 2.67 16.04 12.41
C TYR A 46 3.30 17.40 12.05
N LEU A 47 3.46 18.29 13.04
CA LEU A 47 4.03 19.62 12.83
C LEU A 47 5.50 19.56 12.40
N LEU A 48 6.25 18.63 12.99
CA LEU A 48 7.65 18.40 12.63
C LEU A 48 7.75 17.80 11.23
N SER A 49 6.92 16.81 10.91
CA SER A 49 6.80 16.19 9.60
C SER A 49 6.51 17.21 8.50
N GLU A 50 5.59 18.16 8.76
CA GLU A 50 5.34 19.30 7.86
C GLU A 50 6.59 20.15 7.64
N LYS A 51 7.24 20.57 8.74
CA LYS A 51 8.43 21.41 8.69
C LYS A 51 9.62 20.72 8.00
N ILE A 52 9.79 19.42 8.21
CA ILE A 52 10.85 18.64 7.59
C ILE A 52 10.57 18.47 6.09
N ALA A 53 9.33 18.25 5.68
CA ALA A 53 8.99 18.06 4.27
C ALA A 53 8.79 19.36 3.48
N GLU A 54 8.79 20.51 4.16
CA GLU A 54 8.62 21.83 3.55
C GLU A 54 9.59 22.05 2.38
N GLY A 55 9.05 22.36 1.20
CA GLY A 55 9.82 22.56 -0.04
C GLY A 55 10.48 21.30 -0.63
N GLN A 56 10.27 20.12 -0.04
CA GLN A 56 10.88 18.86 -0.51
C GLN A 56 9.87 17.93 -1.20
N VAL A 57 8.56 18.15 -1.02
CA VAL A 57 7.51 17.30 -1.59
C VAL A 57 7.53 17.34 -3.12
N GLU A 58 7.49 18.53 -3.73
CA GLU A 58 7.45 18.65 -5.19
C GLU A 58 8.74 18.13 -5.85
N PRO A 59 9.96 18.45 -5.35
CA PRO A 59 11.19 17.87 -5.89
C PRO A 59 11.24 16.35 -5.78
N TYR A 60 10.80 15.79 -4.65
CA TYR A 60 10.76 14.35 -4.45
C TYR A 60 9.78 13.70 -5.42
N PHE A 61 8.58 14.27 -5.56
CA PHE A 61 7.59 13.78 -6.52
C PHE A 61 8.15 13.79 -7.94
N ALA A 62 8.73 14.90 -8.39
CA ALA A 62 9.28 15.04 -9.73
C ALA A 62 10.40 14.03 -10.05
N GLN A 63 11.22 13.68 -9.05
CA GLN A 63 12.29 12.68 -9.20
C GLN A 63 11.76 11.24 -9.20
N HIS A 64 10.58 11.00 -8.65
CA HIS A 64 10.02 9.67 -8.42
C HIS A 64 8.62 9.48 -9.01
N THR A 65 8.20 10.33 -9.95
CA THR A 65 6.84 10.33 -10.54
C THR A 65 6.41 8.93 -11.00
N LEU A 66 7.32 8.20 -11.66
CA LEU A 66 7.06 6.87 -12.19
C LEU A 66 6.72 5.82 -11.10
N GLU A 67 7.15 6.03 -9.86
CA GLU A 67 6.84 5.14 -8.74
C GLU A 67 5.40 5.31 -8.23
N PHE A 68 4.81 6.47 -8.52
CA PHE A 68 3.45 6.83 -8.17
C PHE A 68 2.45 6.53 -9.29
N ASP A 69 2.92 6.21 -10.50
CA ASP A 69 2.05 5.79 -11.59
C ASP A 69 1.27 4.53 -11.20
N GLU A 70 0.00 4.50 -11.55
CA GLU A 70 -0.90 3.39 -11.32
C GLU A 70 -1.27 2.74 -12.65
N ALA A 71 -1.31 1.41 -12.65
CA ALA A 71 -1.80 0.61 -13.77
C ALA A 71 -3.01 -0.19 -13.29
N GLU A 72 -4.09 -0.14 -14.05
CA GLU A 72 -5.25 -0.99 -13.82
C GLU A 72 -5.12 -2.25 -14.66
N ILE A 73 -5.03 -3.40 -13.98
CA ILE A 73 -4.73 -4.67 -14.62
C ILE A 73 -5.77 -5.73 -14.28
N CYS A 74 -6.02 -6.60 -15.25
CA CYS A 74 -6.72 -7.86 -15.05
C CYS A 74 -5.75 -9.02 -15.27
N TRP A 75 -6.06 -10.16 -14.65
CA TRP A 75 -5.29 -11.38 -14.86
C TRP A 75 -6.13 -12.66 -14.88
N ILE A 76 -5.63 -13.66 -15.60
CA ILE A 76 -6.11 -15.03 -15.61
C ILE A 76 -4.99 -15.87 -15.00
N PHE A 77 -5.27 -16.55 -13.90
CA PHE A 77 -4.32 -17.44 -13.24
C PHE A 77 -4.75 -18.89 -13.42
N HIS A 78 -3.82 -19.78 -13.78
CA HIS A 78 -4.06 -21.21 -13.82
C HIS A 78 -2.80 -21.99 -13.43
N THR A 79 -2.95 -23.12 -12.74
CA THR A 79 -1.81 -23.98 -12.36
C THR A 79 -1.23 -24.78 -13.52
N ASP A 80 -2.05 -25.07 -14.52
CA ASP A 80 -1.70 -25.82 -15.73
C ASP A 80 -1.29 -24.89 -16.87
N GLN A 81 -0.09 -25.11 -17.42
CA GLN A 81 0.46 -24.37 -18.55
C GLN A 81 -0.35 -24.58 -19.84
N GLY A 82 -0.79 -25.80 -20.13
CA GLY A 82 -1.51 -26.11 -21.36
C GLY A 82 -2.84 -25.36 -21.44
N VAL A 83 -3.53 -25.24 -20.29
CA VAL A 83 -4.79 -24.49 -20.22
C VAL A 83 -4.56 -22.99 -20.43
N ILE A 84 -3.52 -22.39 -19.81
CA ILE A 84 -3.29 -20.96 -19.99
C ILE A 84 -2.81 -20.62 -21.41
N ASP A 85 -2.05 -21.53 -22.04
CA ASP A 85 -1.61 -21.39 -23.44
C ASP A 85 -2.79 -21.47 -24.40
N GLU A 86 -3.72 -22.41 -24.17
CA GLU A 86 -4.96 -22.50 -24.96
C GLU A 86 -5.81 -21.23 -24.81
N VAL A 87 -5.92 -20.70 -23.58
CA VAL A 87 -6.65 -19.45 -23.32
C VAL A 87 -5.99 -18.27 -24.03
N ASP A 88 -4.66 -18.14 -23.98
CA ASP A 88 -3.93 -17.07 -24.69
C ASP A 88 -4.15 -17.16 -26.21
N LEU A 89 -4.10 -18.36 -26.77
CA LEU A 89 -4.33 -18.60 -28.20
C LEU A 89 -5.75 -18.23 -28.62
N GLN A 90 -6.77 -18.65 -27.86
CA GLN A 90 -8.16 -18.26 -28.13
C GLN A 90 -8.37 -16.75 -28.08
N ILE A 91 -7.69 -16.05 -27.18
CA ILE A 91 -7.82 -14.58 -27.09
C ILE A 91 -7.11 -13.90 -28.27
N ARG A 92 -5.89 -14.32 -28.61
CA ARG A 92 -5.07 -13.66 -29.65
C ARG A 92 -5.47 -14.02 -31.07
N GLU A 93 -5.83 -15.27 -31.33
CA GLU A 93 -6.10 -15.77 -32.69
C GLU A 93 -7.60 -15.82 -32.98
N ASP A 94 -8.41 -16.29 -32.03
CA ASP A 94 -9.87 -16.43 -32.23
C ASP A 94 -10.66 -15.19 -31.80
N GLY A 95 -10.00 -14.18 -31.22
CA GLY A 95 -10.62 -12.93 -30.77
C GLY A 95 -11.54 -13.11 -29.55
N ALA A 96 -11.30 -14.13 -28.73
CA ALA A 96 -12.09 -14.35 -27.52
C ALA A 96 -11.96 -13.19 -26.51
N ASP A 97 -13.06 -12.88 -25.82
CA ASP A 97 -13.07 -11.85 -24.79
C ASP A 97 -12.26 -12.26 -23.55
N PHE A 98 -11.23 -11.48 -23.21
CA PHE A 98 -10.35 -11.74 -22.06
C PHE A 98 -11.16 -11.88 -20.75
N TYR A 99 -12.17 -11.04 -20.54
CA TYR A 99 -12.95 -11.03 -19.30
C TYR A 99 -13.82 -12.28 -19.17
N ALA A 100 -14.40 -12.76 -20.27
CA ALA A 100 -15.11 -14.03 -20.34
C ALA A 100 -14.18 -15.22 -20.05
N MET A 101 -12.97 -15.21 -20.63
CA MET A 101 -11.97 -16.24 -20.37
C MET A 101 -11.50 -16.22 -18.92
N ALA A 102 -11.32 -15.04 -18.32
CA ALA A 102 -10.99 -14.90 -16.92
C ALA A 102 -12.08 -15.50 -16.00
N ARG A 103 -13.37 -15.23 -16.28
CA ARG A 103 -14.48 -15.81 -15.51
C ARG A 103 -14.55 -17.34 -15.63
N ARG A 104 -14.26 -17.88 -16.82
CA ARG A 104 -14.41 -19.30 -17.13
C ARG A 104 -13.23 -20.15 -16.64
N PHE A 105 -12.00 -19.67 -16.87
CA PHE A 105 -10.79 -20.48 -16.72
C PHE A 105 -9.91 -20.05 -15.55
N SER A 106 -9.99 -18.82 -15.05
CA SER A 106 -9.13 -18.41 -13.94
C SER A 106 -9.41 -19.26 -12.69
N GLN A 107 -8.35 -19.68 -12.01
CA GLN A 107 -8.39 -20.35 -10.72
C GLN A 107 -8.22 -19.38 -9.55
N ASP A 108 -7.91 -18.09 -9.80
CA ASP A 108 -7.92 -17.09 -8.73
C ASP A 108 -9.36 -16.72 -8.35
N VAL A 109 -9.89 -17.40 -7.34
CA VAL A 109 -11.26 -17.22 -6.85
C VAL A 109 -11.55 -15.77 -6.46
N ARG A 110 -10.55 -15.00 -6.02
CA ARG A 110 -10.73 -13.62 -5.56
C ARG A 110 -11.04 -12.66 -6.69
N THR A 111 -10.44 -12.86 -7.86
CA THR A 111 -10.60 -11.96 -9.01
C THR A 111 -11.52 -12.53 -10.08
N ARG A 112 -11.75 -13.84 -10.10
CA ARG A 112 -12.55 -14.52 -11.13
C ARG A 112 -13.96 -13.94 -11.29
N SER A 113 -14.66 -13.65 -10.20
CA SER A 113 -16.00 -13.02 -10.27
C SER A 113 -15.94 -11.60 -10.81
N GLY A 114 -14.85 -10.88 -10.54
CA GLY A 114 -14.50 -9.58 -11.12
C GLY A 114 -13.82 -9.68 -12.49
N SER A 115 -13.93 -10.82 -13.19
CA SER A 115 -13.33 -11.05 -14.51
C SER A 115 -11.81 -10.82 -14.56
N GLY A 116 -11.12 -11.22 -13.49
CA GLY A 116 -9.68 -11.11 -13.38
C GLY A 116 -9.19 -9.76 -12.83
N PHE A 117 -10.07 -8.83 -12.48
CA PHE A 117 -9.69 -7.50 -12.00
C PHE A 117 -8.84 -7.55 -10.73
N LEU A 118 -7.61 -7.03 -10.79
CA LEU A 118 -6.71 -6.88 -9.65
C LEU A 118 -6.74 -5.46 -9.05
N GLY A 119 -7.30 -4.49 -9.75
CA GLY A 119 -7.35 -3.09 -9.32
C GLY A 119 -6.22 -2.22 -9.85
N ARG A 120 -6.13 -1.02 -9.29
CA ARG A 120 -5.07 -0.05 -9.57
C ARG A 120 -3.86 -0.36 -8.72
N ILE A 121 -2.73 -0.60 -9.39
CA ILE A 121 -1.51 -1.09 -8.76
C ILE A 121 -0.35 -0.21 -9.18
N ARG A 122 0.48 0.18 -8.21
CA ARG A 122 1.75 0.87 -8.44
C ARG A 122 2.89 -0.11 -8.68
N ARG A 123 3.95 0.35 -9.34
CA ARG A 123 5.14 -0.46 -9.64
C ARG A 123 5.67 -1.27 -8.45
N LYS A 124 5.74 -0.65 -7.27
CA LYS A 124 6.28 -1.26 -6.03
C LYS A 124 5.44 -2.43 -5.49
N GLN A 125 4.19 -2.56 -5.90
CA GLN A 125 3.28 -3.61 -5.46
C GLN A 125 3.37 -4.87 -6.33
N LEU A 126 4.12 -4.83 -7.44
CA LEU A 126 4.31 -5.94 -8.36
C LEU A 126 5.74 -6.51 -8.25
N PRO A 127 5.95 -7.81 -8.51
CA PRO A 127 7.28 -8.35 -8.71
C PRO A 127 8.00 -7.61 -9.85
N LYS A 128 9.32 -7.38 -9.72
CA LYS A 128 10.09 -6.55 -10.65
C LYS A 128 9.90 -6.91 -12.13
N GLY A 129 9.86 -8.21 -12.46
CA GLY A 129 9.64 -8.69 -13.83
C GLY A 129 8.27 -8.30 -14.38
N ILE A 130 7.21 -8.53 -13.59
CA ILE A 130 5.83 -8.18 -13.95
C ILE A 130 5.67 -6.66 -14.04
N ALA A 131 6.21 -5.91 -13.07
CA ALA A 131 6.16 -4.45 -13.05
C ALA A 131 6.77 -3.85 -14.33
N ALA A 132 7.91 -4.38 -14.79
CA ALA A 132 8.54 -3.90 -16.01
C ALA A 132 7.63 -4.06 -17.24
N ARG A 133 6.91 -5.18 -17.35
CA ARG A 133 6.01 -5.44 -18.48
C ARG A 133 4.70 -4.67 -18.39
N VAL A 134 4.04 -4.65 -17.23
CA VAL A 134 2.80 -3.89 -17.01
C VAL A 134 2.98 -2.44 -17.43
N PHE A 135 4.07 -1.81 -16.99
CA PHE A 135 4.33 -0.41 -17.28
C PHE A 135 5.09 -0.16 -18.60
N ALA A 136 5.35 -1.21 -19.38
CA ALA A 136 5.81 -1.12 -20.78
C ALA A 136 4.67 -1.37 -21.78
N ALA A 137 3.65 -2.15 -21.41
CA ALA A 137 2.50 -2.53 -22.25
C ALA A 137 1.51 -1.39 -22.55
N SER A 138 0.92 -1.34 -23.74
CA SER A 138 -0.11 -0.34 -24.07
C SER A 138 -1.47 -0.70 -23.44
N PRO A 139 -2.36 0.26 -23.14
CA PRO A 139 -3.74 -0.05 -22.77
C PRO A 139 -4.41 -0.97 -23.80
N GLY A 140 -5.06 -2.03 -23.33
CA GLY A 140 -5.60 -3.12 -24.14
C GLY A 140 -4.62 -4.24 -24.47
N GLU A 141 -3.32 -4.09 -24.17
CA GLU A 141 -2.30 -5.09 -24.47
C GLU A 141 -2.35 -6.25 -23.47
N ILE A 142 -2.26 -7.47 -24.02
CA ILE A 142 -2.21 -8.72 -23.28
C ILE A 142 -0.79 -9.27 -23.31
N PHE A 143 -0.26 -9.65 -22.15
CA PHE A 143 1.08 -10.21 -22.01
C PHE A 143 1.11 -11.41 -21.06
N GLY A 144 2.05 -12.31 -21.32
CA GLY A 144 2.13 -13.65 -20.73
C GLY A 144 1.87 -14.73 -21.78
N PRO A 145 1.66 -15.98 -21.37
CA PRO A 145 1.63 -16.46 -19.99
C PRO A 145 2.97 -16.34 -19.27
N GLU A 146 2.97 -15.88 -18.02
CA GLU A 146 4.17 -15.78 -17.19
C GLU A 146 4.12 -16.73 -16.00
N LYS A 147 5.27 -17.34 -15.71
CA LYS A 147 5.41 -18.18 -14.53
C LYS A 147 5.37 -17.32 -13.27
N VAL A 148 4.41 -17.63 -12.40
CA VAL A 148 4.23 -17.00 -11.10
C VAL A 148 4.28 -18.05 -10.00
N SER A 149 4.24 -17.61 -8.74
CA SER A 149 4.17 -18.55 -7.62
C SER A 149 2.90 -19.40 -7.72
N GLY A 150 3.07 -20.70 -7.92
CA GLY A 150 1.98 -21.67 -7.95
C GLY A 150 1.34 -21.93 -9.33
N GLY A 151 1.82 -21.31 -10.41
CA GLY A 151 1.25 -21.54 -11.74
C GLY A 151 1.67 -20.49 -12.76
N PHE A 152 0.72 -20.09 -13.60
CA PHE A 152 0.94 -19.19 -14.72
C PHE A 152 -0.13 -18.11 -14.77
N GLY A 153 0.27 -16.90 -15.16
CA GLY A 153 -0.58 -15.72 -15.24
C GLY A 153 -0.57 -15.13 -16.64
N LEU A 154 -1.75 -14.91 -17.21
CA LEU A 154 -1.95 -14.04 -18.37
C LEU A 154 -2.52 -12.71 -17.89
N TYR A 155 -2.00 -11.60 -18.40
CA TYR A 155 -2.32 -10.26 -17.91
C TYR A 155 -2.86 -9.39 -19.03
N LEU A 156 -3.80 -8.52 -18.68
CA LEU A 156 -4.32 -7.45 -19.53
C LEU A 156 -4.08 -6.13 -18.82
N LEU A 157 -3.44 -5.19 -19.49
CA LEU A 157 -3.44 -3.80 -19.05
C LEU A 157 -4.71 -3.11 -19.54
N GLN A 158 -5.59 -2.67 -18.64
CA GLN A 158 -6.80 -1.95 -19.02
C GLN A 158 -6.49 -0.48 -19.28
N GLU A 159 -5.86 0.18 -18.32
CA GLU A 159 -5.58 1.62 -18.37
C GLU A 159 -4.35 1.97 -17.54
N ARG A 160 -3.70 3.09 -17.89
CA ARG A 160 -2.62 3.69 -17.11
C ARG A 160 -3.07 5.04 -16.57
N TYR A 161 -2.74 5.29 -15.31
CA TYR A 161 -3.02 6.53 -14.62
C TYR A 161 -1.68 7.19 -14.24
N PRO A 162 -1.22 8.16 -15.02
CA PRO A 162 -0.05 8.95 -14.67
C PRO A 162 -0.26 9.62 -13.31
N ALA A 163 0.77 9.59 -12.47
CA ALA A 163 0.68 10.20 -11.16
C ALA A 163 0.49 11.71 -11.26
N THR A 164 -0.41 12.25 -10.44
CA THR A 164 -0.53 13.68 -10.19
C THR A 164 -0.33 13.96 -8.71
N LEU A 165 0.35 15.05 -8.38
CA LEU A 165 0.55 15.42 -6.99
C LEU A 165 -0.81 15.80 -6.39
N ASN A 166 -1.30 14.97 -5.48
CA ASN A 166 -2.56 15.15 -4.77
C ASN A 166 -2.33 15.02 -3.26
N GLU A 167 -3.35 15.33 -2.46
CA GLU A 167 -3.22 15.32 -0.99
C GLU A 167 -2.72 13.98 -0.44
N GLN A 168 -3.15 12.86 -1.04
CA GLN A 168 -2.75 11.53 -0.61
C GLN A 168 -1.26 11.27 -0.89
N ILE A 169 -0.79 11.57 -2.11
CA ILE A 169 0.62 11.44 -2.48
C ILE A 169 1.49 12.40 -1.67
N THR A 170 1.03 13.63 -1.43
CA THR A 170 1.72 14.60 -0.56
C THR A 170 1.91 14.05 0.85
N LYS A 171 0.87 13.46 1.45
CA LYS A 171 0.96 12.82 2.78
C LYS A 171 1.92 11.64 2.78
N GLU A 172 1.89 10.80 1.74
CA GLU A 172 2.81 9.66 1.61
C GLU A 172 4.28 10.11 1.50
N ILE A 173 4.56 11.09 0.64
CA ILE A 173 5.90 11.66 0.46
C ILE A 173 6.39 12.30 1.76
N ARG A 174 5.55 13.11 2.41
CA ARG A 174 5.88 13.74 3.69
C ARG A 174 6.26 12.72 4.75
N LYS A 175 5.45 11.66 4.90
CA LYS A 175 5.73 10.56 5.83
C LYS A 175 7.05 9.87 5.48
N HIS A 176 7.31 9.65 4.20
CA HIS A 176 8.57 9.06 3.75
C HIS A 176 9.79 9.93 4.10
N LEU A 177 9.75 11.22 3.78
CA LEU A 177 10.81 12.19 4.09
C LEU A 177 11.06 12.30 5.59
N PHE A 178 9.99 12.34 6.38
CA PHE A 178 10.06 12.36 7.84
C PHE A 178 10.75 11.10 8.39
N ASN A 179 10.36 9.91 7.93
CA ASN A 179 10.97 8.65 8.36
C ASN A 179 12.46 8.56 7.98
N GLN A 180 12.83 9.05 6.79
CA GLN A 180 14.23 9.14 6.41
C GLN A 180 15.03 10.09 7.33
N TRP A 181 14.47 11.26 7.64
CA TRP A 181 15.08 12.20 8.57
C TRP A 181 15.21 11.61 9.97
N LEU A 182 14.15 11.01 10.51
CA LEU A 182 14.13 10.40 11.82
C LEU A 182 15.19 9.28 11.93
N GLY A 183 15.31 8.44 10.90
CA GLY A 183 16.34 7.41 10.85
C GLY A 183 17.76 7.97 10.91
N ARG A 184 18.04 9.11 10.26
CA ARG A 184 19.34 9.79 10.35
C ARG A 184 19.60 10.38 11.73
N GLU A 185 18.60 11.00 12.35
CA GLU A 185 18.75 11.56 13.70
C GLU A 185 18.91 10.47 14.76
N MET A 186 18.20 9.35 14.64
CA MET A 186 18.37 8.20 15.52
C MET A 186 19.77 7.59 15.44
N GLN A 187 20.42 7.62 14.27
CA GLN A 187 21.80 7.17 14.11
C GLN A 187 22.83 8.14 14.71
N ARG A 188 22.50 9.43 14.78
CA ARG A 188 23.36 10.47 15.36
C ARG A 188 23.22 10.59 16.87
N ALA A 189 22.03 10.30 17.39
CA ALA A 189 21.76 10.31 18.80
C ALA A 189 22.41 9.10 19.49
N ASP A 190 23.10 9.34 20.60
CA ASP A 190 23.50 8.25 21.51
C ASP A 190 22.27 7.80 22.31
N ILE A 191 21.47 6.93 21.71
CA ILE A 191 20.24 6.41 22.33
C ILE A 191 20.62 5.21 23.20
N GLN A 192 20.80 5.47 24.49
CA GLN A 192 20.99 4.41 25.49
C GLN A 192 19.65 4.02 26.10
N TYR A 193 19.29 2.75 25.97
CA TYR A 193 18.14 2.18 26.68
C TYR A 193 18.63 1.50 27.96
N PRO A 194 18.43 2.08 29.15
CA PRO A 194 18.97 1.54 30.41
C PRO A 194 18.43 0.15 30.78
N ILE A 195 17.38 -0.32 30.10
CA ILE A 195 16.74 -1.64 30.30
C ILE A 195 17.41 -2.82 29.59
N TRP A 196 18.46 -2.61 28.78
CA TRP A 196 19.20 -3.70 28.10
C TRP A 196 20.62 -3.95 28.65
N GLN A 197 20.89 -3.55 29.90
CA GLN A 197 22.11 -3.92 30.62
C GLN A 197 21.98 -5.26 31.38
N MET A 198 21.27 -6.26 30.82
CA MET A 198 21.47 -7.65 31.27
C MET A 198 22.51 -8.29 30.36
N GLU A 199 23.72 -8.43 30.89
CA GLU A 199 24.79 -9.24 30.33
C GLU A 199 24.24 -10.59 29.83
N ILE A 200 24.22 -10.81 28.52
CA ILE A 200 24.22 -12.17 28.01
C ILE A 200 25.65 -12.67 28.24
N LYS A 201 25.89 -13.25 29.42
CA LYS A 201 27.09 -14.05 29.66
C LYS A 201 27.06 -15.20 28.66
N LYS A 202 28.08 -15.22 27.79
CA LYS A 202 28.40 -16.32 26.89
C LYS A 202 28.64 -17.61 27.66
#